data_AF-A0AAP0R558-F1
#
_entry.id   AF-A0AAP0R558-F1
#
_cell.length_a   1.000
_cell.length_b   1.000
_cell.length_c   1.000
_cell.angle_alpha   90.00
_cell.angle_beta   90.00
_cell.angle_gamma   90.00
#
_symmetry.space_group_name_H-M   'P 1'
#
loop_
_entity.id
_entity.type
_entity.pdbx_description
1 polymer ?
#
loop_
_entity_poly.entity_id
_entity_poly.type
_entity_poly.pdbx_seq_one_letter_code
_entity_poly.pdbx_strand_id
1 'polypeptide(L)'
;MLAVTTAFHLGFLSLKRAEENFLSDYGRFFLEWYSGRLVHHADAILAKAANILKKYQDDKQNSVLLVAKIGGIYWWYQTVSHPAELTAGYYNTALRDGYDPVASVLSRHGAALHISCLEMLGSDTPATYLCSPEGLLEQIRAVSEKRKIHLTGRNTDERFDKAGLSQIHANCYHPQAESLRSFTYFRMNEKIFSYENWNNFVPFVIKMRTEL
;
A
#
# COMPACT_ATOMS: atom_id res chain seq x y z
N MET A 1 -13.02 7.70 -9.25
CA MET A 1 -13.38 7.48 -10.67
C MET A 1 -13.46 5.98 -10.87
N LEU A 2 -14.66 5.42 -11.01
CA LEU A 2 -14.85 3.98 -11.25
C LEU A 2 -14.98 3.76 -12.75
N ALA A 3 -13.95 3.17 -13.38
CA ALA A 3 -14.08 2.52 -14.67
C ALA A 3 -14.43 1.05 -14.40
N VAL A 4 -15.71 0.67 -14.60
CA VAL A 4 -16.17 -0.71 -14.45
C VAL A 4 -16.00 -1.40 -15.81
N THR A 5 -14.80 -1.91 -16.07
CA THR A 5 -14.56 -2.83 -17.18
C THR A 5 -13.37 -3.73 -16.85
N THR A 6 -13.37 -4.97 -17.34
CA THR A 6 -12.23 -5.88 -17.15
C THR A 6 -11.12 -5.52 -18.15
N ALA A 7 -9.88 -5.68 -17.73
CA ALA A 7 -8.71 -5.28 -18.53
C ALA A 7 -8.66 -5.91 -19.92
N PHE A 8 -9.24 -7.10 -20.06
CA PHE A 8 -9.31 -7.85 -21.31
C PHE A 8 -10.23 -7.21 -22.37
N HIS A 9 -11.17 -6.36 -21.97
CA HIS A 9 -12.06 -5.63 -22.89
C HIS A 9 -11.52 -4.26 -23.32
N LEU A 10 -10.45 -3.77 -22.68
CA LEU A 10 -9.81 -2.51 -23.02
C LEU A 10 -8.58 -2.77 -23.91
N GLY A 11 -8.63 -2.32 -25.16
CA GLY A 11 -7.51 -2.43 -26.11
C GLY A 11 -6.20 -1.82 -25.56
N PHE A 12 -6.28 -0.74 -24.78
CA PHE A 12 -5.12 -0.10 -24.16
C PHE A 12 -4.42 -0.98 -23.11
N LEU A 13 -5.19 -1.71 -22.28
CA LEU A 13 -4.67 -2.49 -21.13
C LEU A 13 -4.41 -3.96 -21.49
N SER A 14 -4.76 -4.36 -22.71
CA SER A 14 -4.61 -5.73 -23.22
C SER A 14 -3.29 -5.91 -23.98
N LEU A 15 -2.75 -7.11 -23.91
CA LEU A 15 -1.63 -7.55 -24.76
C LEU A 15 -2.08 -7.85 -26.21
N LYS A 16 -3.38 -8.00 -26.45
CA LYS A 16 -3.90 -8.33 -27.80
C LYS A 16 -4.05 -7.05 -28.64
N ARG A 17 -3.17 -6.92 -29.64
CA ARG A 17 -3.28 -6.09 -30.86
C ARG A 17 -4.14 -4.82 -30.71
N ALA A 18 -3.58 -3.83 -30.04
CA ALA A 18 -3.84 -2.43 -30.33
C ALA A 18 -2.49 -1.76 -30.60
N GLU A 19 -2.39 -0.97 -31.67
CA GLU A 19 -1.16 -0.22 -32.01
C GLU A 19 -0.82 0.80 -30.92
N GLU A 20 -1.81 1.23 -30.12
CA GLU A 20 -1.70 2.16 -29.01
C GLU A 20 -2.04 1.50 -27.65
N ASN A 21 -1.37 0.40 -27.31
CA ASN A 21 -1.51 -0.23 -25.99
C ASN A 21 -0.55 0.37 -24.95
N PHE A 22 -0.63 -0.06 -23.68
CA PHE A 22 0.20 0.43 -22.57
C PHE A 22 1.72 0.25 -22.76
N LEU A 23 2.14 -0.61 -23.70
CA LEU A 23 3.54 -0.83 -24.07
C LEU A 23 4.00 0.01 -25.26
N SER A 24 3.08 0.60 -26.02
CA SER A 24 3.38 1.50 -27.16
C SER A 24 4.08 2.77 -26.70
N ASP A 25 4.75 3.48 -27.61
CA ASP A 25 5.43 4.75 -27.28
C ASP A 25 4.47 5.78 -26.70
N TYR A 26 3.26 5.90 -27.27
CA TYR A 26 2.20 6.75 -26.73
C TYR A 26 1.72 6.27 -25.36
N GLY A 27 1.52 4.96 -25.18
CA GLY A 27 1.09 4.39 -23.90
C GLY A 27 2.08 4.64 -22.77
N ARG A 28 3.38 4.46 -23.04
CA ARG A 28 4.46 4.78 -22.10
C ARG A 28 4.49 6.26 -21.79
N PHE A 29 4.47 7.12 -22.81
CA PHE A 29 4.41 8.57 -22.63
C PHE A 29 3.23 9.00 -21.74
N PHE A 30 2.03 8.47 -22.04
CA PHE A 30 0.83 8.78 -21.28
C PHE A 30 0.95 8.32 -19.82
N LEU A 31 1.40 7.10 -19.56
CA LEU A 31 1.52 6.54 -18.21
C LEU A 31 2.64 7.20 -17.40
N GLU A 32 3.75 7.57 -18.03
CA GLU A 32 4.81 8.38 -17.42
C GLU A 32 4.30 9.76 -17.05
N TRP A 33 3.61 10.45 -17.97
CA TRP A 33 3.00 11.73 -17.68
C TRP A 33 1.99 11.62 -16.53
N TYR A 34 1.05 10.68 -16.63
CA TYR A 34 -0.06 10.53 -15.68
C TYR A 34 0.42 10.19 -14.27
N SER A 35 1.28 9.17 -14.13
CA SER A 35 1.88 8.82 -12.83
C SER A 35 2.83 9.91 -12.32
N GLY A 36 3.57 10.57 -13.22
CA GLY A 36 4.43 11.71 -12.90
C GLY A 36 3.68 12.88 -12.28
N ARG A 37 2.43 13.14 -12.71
CA ARG A 37 1.57 14.16 -12.07
C ARG A 37 1.30 13.84 -10.60
N LEU A 38 1.03 12.58 -10.27
CA LEU A 38 0.79 12.15 -8.89
C LEU A 38 2.06 12.26 -8.03
N VAL A 39 3.21 11.84 -8.56
CA VAL A 39 4.50 11.93 -7.86
C VAL A 39 4.91 13.38 -7.62
N HIS A 40 4.80 14.26 -8.61
CA HIS A 40 5.09 15.69 -8.45
C HIS A 40 4.14 16.38 -7.45
N HIS A 41 2.87 15.98 -7.44
CA HIS A 41 1.91 16.48 -6.46
C HIS A 41 2.32 16.08 -5.03
N ALA A 42 2.66 14.80 -4.83
CA ALA A 42 3.12 14.32 -3.53
C ALA A 42 4.38 15.07 -3.07
N ASP A 43 5.36 15.26 -3.96
CA ASP A 43 6.61 15.98 -3.68
C ASP A 43 6.34 17.42 -3.20
N ALA A 44 5.47 18.15 -3.91
CA ALA A 44 5.12 19.53 -3.55
C ALA A 44 4.41 19.65 -2.20
N ILE A 45 3.52 18.71 -1.87
CA ILE A 45 2.78 18.71 -0.59
C ILE A 45 3.69 18.29 0.56
N LEU A 46 4.49 17.23 0.37
CA LEU A 46 5.42 16.73 1.38
C LEU A 46 6.50 17.75 1.70
N ALA A 47 7.03 18.49 0.72
CA ALA A 47 7.97 19.57 0.95
C ALA A 47 7.39 20.64 1.90
N LYS A 48 6.13 21.03 1.70
CA LYS A 48 5.46 22.00 2.58
C LYS A 48 5.23 21.43 3.98
N ALA A 49 4.74 20.19 4.06
CA ALA A 49 4.47 19.52 5.33
C ALA A 49 5.75 19.31 6.15
N ALA A 50 6.83 18.82 5.53
CA ALA A 50 8.13 18.62 6.16
C ALA A 50 8.70 19.95 6.69
N ASN A 51 8.60 21.04 5.92
CA ASN A 51 9.04 22.36 6.37
C ASN A 51 8.25 22.87 7.60
N ILE A 52 6.94 22.67 7.64
CA ILE A 52 6.10 23.07 8.79
C ILE A 52 6.45 22.23 10.03
N LEU A 53 6.68 20.93 9.83
CA LEU A 53 6.93 19.97 10.91
C LEU A 53 8.39 19.91 11.36
N LYS A 54 9.31 20.54 10.63
CA LYS A 54 10.75 20.53 10.93
C LYS A 54 11.07 20.86 12.39
N LYS A 55 10.40 21.86 12.96
CA LYS A 55 10.59 22.27 14.37
C LYS A 55 10.22 21.19 15.40
N TYR A 56 9.40 20.22 15.01
CA TYR A 56 9.02 19.09 15.86
C TYR A 56 9.87 17.84 15.58
N GLN A 57 10.68 17.82 14.51
CA GLN A 57 11.53 16.69 14.17
C GLN A 57 12.81 16.67 15.02
N ASP A 58 13.32 17.86 15.38
CA ASP A 58 14.55 18.02 16.18
C ASP A 58 14.31 17.84 17.70
N ASP A 59 13.05 17.89 18.14
CA ASP A 59 12.66 17.65 19.53
C ASP A 59 12.59 16.14 19.80
N LYS A 60 13.60 15.62 20.51
CA LYS A 60 13.68 14.19 20.88
C LYS A 60 12.51 13.70 21.74
N GLN A 61 11.76 14.60 22.38
CA GLN A 61 10.68 14.24 23.27
C GLN A 61 9.31 14.26 22.57
N ASN A 62 9.15 15.09 21.53
CA ASN A 62 7.91 15.29 20.77
C ASN A 62 8.06 15.11 19.25
N SER A 63 8.86 14.13 18.82
CA SER A 63 9.10 13.86 17.40
C SER A 63 7.81 13.50 16.66
N VAL A 64 7.47 14.22 15.59
CA VAL A 64 6.32 13.93 14.73
C VAL A 64 6.78 13.22 13.46
N LEU A 65 6.20 12.04 13.18
CA LEU A 65 6.43 11.31 11.93
C LEU A 65 5.44 11.79 10.85
N LEU A 66 5.98 12.29 9.74
CA LEU A 66 5.18 12.57 8.55
C LEU A 66 4.88 11.24 7.84
N VAL A 67 3.62 11.00 7.50
CA VAL A 67 3.18 9.74 6.88
C VAL A 67 2.31 10.04 5.66
N ALA A 68 2.64 9.43 4.52
CA ALA A 68 1.81 9.45 3.33
C ALA A 68 1.05 8.14 3.18
N LYS A 69 -0.25 8.22 2.89
CA LYS A 69 -1.10 7.04 2.65
C LYS A 69 -1.31 6.82 1.16
N ILE A 70 -1.06 5.59 0.72
CA ILE A 70 -1.40 5.13 -0.64
C ILE A 70 -2.57 4.16 -0.61
N GLY A 71 -3.19 3.96 -1.76
CA GLY A 71 -4.22 2.92 -1.94
C GLY A 71 -3.57 1.56 -2.13
N GLY A 72 -3.99 0.55 -1.36
CA GLY A 72 -3.63 -0.85 -1.61
C GLY A 72 -4.46 -1.42 -2.77
N ILE A 73 -3.92 -1.39 -3.98
CA ILE A 73 -4.61 -1.85 -5.19
C ILE A 73 -4.08 -3.23 -5.55
N TYR A 74 -4.66 -4.24 -4.92
CA TYR A 74 -4.20 -5.62 -5.04
C TYR A 74 -4.93 -6.41 -6.13
N TRP A 75 -6.03 -5.91 -6.68
CA TRP A 75 -6.81 -6.57 -7.74
C TRP A 75 -6.20 -6.29 -9.12
N TRP A 76 -6.26 -7.30 -10.00
CA TRP A 76 -5.56 -7.36 -11.28
C TRP A 76 -4.02 -7.30 -11.20
N TYR A 77 -3.45 -7.41 -10.00
CA TYR A 77 -2.01 -7.34 -9.78
C TYR A 77 -1.24 -8.48 -10.47
N GLN A 78 -1.87 -9.66 -10.63
CA GLN A 78 -1.23 -10.78 -11.33
C GLN A 78 -1.30 -10.68 -12.87
N THR A 79 -1.86 -9.60 -13.42
CA THR A 79 -1.83 -9.35 -14.87
C THR A 79 -0.54 -8.64 -15.27
N VAL A 80 -0.09 -8.76 -16.51
CA VAL A 80 1.13 -8.05 -16.96
C VAL A 80 0.98 -6.52 -16.89
N SER A 81 -0.23 -6.01 -17.15
CA SER A 81 -0.48 -4.57 -17.25
C SER A 81 -0.85 -3.89 -15.95
N HIS A 82 -1.21 -4.62 -14.88
CA HIS A 82 -1.60 -4.03 -13.59
C HIS A 82 -2.66 -2.89 -13.75
N PRO A 83 -3.77 -3.15 -14.45
CA PRO A 83 -4.69 -2.15 -14.98
C PRO A 83 -5.33 -1.25 -13.92
N ALA A 84 -5.62 -1.80 -12.73
CA ALA A 84 -6.16 -1.03 -11.63
C ALA A 84 -5.13 -0.05 -11.03
N GLU A 85 -3.86 -0.45 -10.99
CA GLU A 85 -2.77 0.41 -10.52
C GLU A 85 -2.51 1.52 -11.53
N LEU A 86 -2.43 1.19 -12.82
CA LEU A 86 -2.24 2.16 -13.90
C LEU A 86 -3.32 3.26 -13.88
N THR A 87 -4.58 2.85 -13.76
CA THR A 87 -5.73 3.80 -13.74
C THR A 87 -5.81 4.61 -12.45
N ALA A 88 -5.22 4.14 -11.35
CA ALA A 88 -5.09 4.90 -10.12
C ALA A 88 -3.88 5.85 -10.09
N GLY A 89 -3.02 5.79 -11.11
CA GLY A 89 -1.84 6.64 -11.25
C GLY A 89 -0.53 6.00 -10.75
N TYR A 90 -0.55 4.74 -10.35
CA TYR A 90 0.69 3.98 -10.11
C TYR A 90 1.11 3.31 -11.41
N TYR A 91 2.18 3.78 -12.05
CA TYR A 91 2.71 3.13 -13.25
C TYR A 91 3.49 1.85 -12.89
N ASN A 92 2.81 0.93 -12.20
CA ASN A 92 3.31 -0.40 -11.88
C ASN A 92 2.92 -1.35 -13.02
N THR A 93 3.83 -2.23 -13.41
CA THR A 93 3.58 -3.32 -14.36
C THR A 93 4.51 -4.48 -14.00
N ALA A 94 4.34 -5.65 -14.61
CA ALA A 94 5.27 -6.76 -14.42
C ALA A 94 6.73 -6.43 -14.82
N LEU A 95 6.96 -5.36 -15.58
CA LEU A 95 8.28 -4.94 -16.08
C LEU A 95 8.81 -3.66 -15.42
N ARG A 96 8.00 -2.99 -14.59
CA ARG A 96 8.33 -1.67 -14.04
C ARG A 96 7.75 -1.51 -12.65
N ASP A 97 8.62 -1.19 -11.70
CA ASP A 97 8.19 -0.85 -10.35
C ASP A 97 7.56 0.56 -10.30
N GLY A 98 6.25 0.59 -10.08
CA GLY A 98 5.46 1.81 -9.97
C GLY A 98 5.60 2.55 -8.63
N TYR A 99 6.06 1.86 -7.59
CA TYR A 99 6.15 2.37 -6.23
C TYR A 99 7.51 2.97 -5.90
N ASP A 100 8.58 2.58 -6.61
CA ASP A 100 9.92 3.12 -6.42
C ASP A 100 10.00 4.67 -6.53
N PRO A 101 9.36 5.34 -7.52
CA PRO A 101 9.32 6.80 -7.57
C PRO A 101 8.58 7.43 -6.38
N VAL A 102 7.52 6.78 -5.90
CA VAL A 102 6.74 7.26 -4.74
C VAL A 102 7.60 7.19 -3.48
N ALA A 103 8.24 6.04 -3.23
CA ALA A 103 9.12 5.86 -2.08
C ALA A 103 10.36 6.75 -2.13
N SER A 104 10.89 7.02 -3.33
CA SER A 104 11.97 7.99 -3.53
C SER A 104 11.59 9.40 -3.07
N VAL A 105 10.38 9.86 -3.40
CA VAL A 105 9.88 11.16 -2.92
C VAL A 105 9.66 11.15 -1.42
N LEU A 106 9.12 10.07 -0.84
CA LEU A 106 8.93 9.97 0.60
C LEU A 106 10.25 10.02 1.37
N SER A 107 11.25 9.27 0.89
CA SER A 107 12.61 9.25 1.44
C SER A 107 13.22 10.65 1.48
N ARG A 108 13.08 11.40 0.39
CA ARG A 108 13.59 12.79 0.28
C ARG A 108 13.03 13.73 1.36
N HIS A 109 11.78 13.51 1.78
CA HIS A 109 11.09 14.34 2.78
C HIS A 109 11.06 13.74 4.18
N GLY A 110 11.75 12.61 4.41
CA GLY A 110 11.72 11.90 5.70
C GLY A 110 10.32 11.41 6.08
N ALA A 111 9.48 11.10 5.09
CA ALA A 111 8.12 10.63 5.30
C ALA A 111 8.06 9.10 5.29
N ALA A 112 7.24 8.53 6.16
CA ALA A 112 6.88 7.12 6.15
C ALA A 112 5.74 6.85 5.16
N LEU A 113 5.59 5.59 4.75
CA LEU A 113 4.50 5.13 3.91
C LEU A 113 3.46 4.37 4.76
N HIS A 114 2.18 4.66 4.54
CA HIS A 114 1.06 3.97 5.15
C HIS A 114 0.34 3.07 4.16
N ILE A 115 0.31 1.77 4.46
CA ILE A 115 -0.34 0.72 3.67
C ILE A 115 -1.60 0.20 4.32
N SER A 116 -2.52 -0.30 3.51
CA SER A 116 -3.77 -0.95 3.94
C SER A 116 -3.74 -2.45 3.63
N CYS A 117 -4.83 -3.16 3.93
CA CYS A 117 -5.04 -4.57 3.55
C CYS A 117 -4.14 -5.58 4.28
N LEU A 118 -3.63 -5.26 5.46
CA LEU A 118 -2.74 -6.15 6.22
C LEU A 118 -3.43 -7.43 6.71
N GLU A 119 -4.75 -7.50 6.69
CA GLU A 119 -5.54 -8.68 7.01
C GLU A 119 -5.76 -9.63 5.83
N MET A 120 -5.45 -9.18 4.61
CA MET A 120 -5.86 -9.90 3.39
C MET A 120 -4.87 -11.00 3.00
N LEU A 121 -5.43 -12.06 2.41
CA LEU A 121 -4.73 -13.11 1.68
C LEU A 121 -5.33 -13.23 0.28
N GLY A 122 -4.53 -13.62 -0.71
CA GLY A 122 -4.98 -13.90 -2.06
C GLY A 122 -6.04 -15.01 -2.10
N SER A 123 -5.95 -15.98 -1.18
CA SER A 123 -6.94 -17.06 -1.03
C SER A 123 -8.34 -16.57 -0.64
N ASP A 124 -8.44 -15.38 -0.03
CA ASP A 124 -9.72 -14.79 0.38
C ASP A 124 -10.43 -14.10 -0.79
N THR A 125 -9.79 -14.01 -1.95
CA THR A 125 -10.29 -13.25 -3.11
C THR A 125 -10.68 -14.15 -4.29
N PRO A 126 -11.73 -13.81 -5.05
CA PRO A 126 -12.09 -14.56 -6.25
C PRO A 126 -10.95 -14.61 -7.27
N ALA A 127 -10.62 -15.81 -7.76
CA ALA A 127 -9.57 -16.03 -8.76
C ALA A 127 -9.76 -15.20 -10.05
N THR A 128 -11.00 -14.84 -10.38
CA THR A 128 -11.35 -14.01 -11.53
C THR A 128 -10.80 -12.59 -11.46
N TYR A 129 -10.47 -12.08 -10.28
CA TYR A 129 -9.91 -10.74 -10.09
C TYR A 129 -8.39 -10.72 -10.06
N LEU A 130 -7.72 -11.88 -10.16
CA LEU A 130 -6.26 -11.98 -10.28
C LEU A 130 -5.52 -11.15 -9.21
N CYS A 131 -6.02 -11.24 -7.98
CA CYS A 131 -5.55 -10.46 -6.85
C CYS A 131 -4.23 -10.99 -6.30
N SER A 132 -3.39 -10.10 -5.76
CA SER A 132 -2.24 -10.49 -4.93
C SER A 132 -1.92 -9.43 -3.87
N PRO A 133 -2.66 -9.40 -2.75
CA PRO A 133 -2.33 -8.51 -1.64
C PRO A 133 -0.95 -8.81 -1.05
N GLU A 134 -0.53 -10.09 -1.02
CA GLU A 134 0.80 -10.49 -0.55
C GLU A 134 1.91 -10.00 -1.48
N GLY A 135 1.75 -10.18 -2.80
CA GLY A 135 2.73 -9.71 -3.78
C GLY A 135 2.89 -8.20 -3.77
N LEU A 136 1.78 -7.47 -3.59
CA LEU A 136 1.82 -6.01 -3.40
C LEU A 136 2.54 -5.63 -2.11
N LEU A 137 2.26 -6.31 -0.99
CA LEU A 137 2.92 -6.07 0.29
C LEU A 137 4.44 -6.32 0.21
N GLU A 138 4.85 -7.41 -0.43
CA GLU A 138 6.26 -7.75 -0.68
C GLU A 138 6.96 -6.69 -1.53
N GLN A 139 6.33 -6.24 -2.62
CA GLN A 139 6.89 -5.17 -3.46
C GLN A 139 7.09 -3.88 -2.65
N ILE A 140 6.07 -3.47 -1.88
CA ILE A 140 6.16 -2.26 -1.06
C ILE A 140 7.26 -2.39 0.01
N ARG A 141 7.40 -3.55 0.66
CA ARG A 141 8.50 -3.82 1.61
C ARG A 141 9.85 -3.67 0.95
N ALA A 142 10.06 -4.33 -0.20
CA ALA A 142 11.33 -4.28 -0.93
C ALA A 142 11.71 -2.85 -1.35
N VAL A 143 10.74 -2.08 -1.86
CA VAL A 143 10.96 -0.67 -2.23
C VAL A 143 11.22 0.20 -1.00
N SER A 144 10.53 -0.07 0.11
CA SER A 144 10.69 0.70 1.35
C SER A 144 12.06 0.49 1.97
N GLU A 145 12.54 -0.75 2.00
CA GLU A 145 13.88 -1.11 2.43
C GLU A 145 14.94 -0.44 1.52
N LYS A 146 14.78 -0.58 0.20
CA LYS A 146 15.67 0.05 -0.81
C LYS A 146 15.77 1.57 -0.62
N ARG A 147 14.65 2.25 -0.31
CA ARG A 147 14.57 3.71 -0.14
C ARG A 147 14.71 4.18 1.31
N LYS A 148 14.91 3.25 2.26
CA LYS A 148 15.04 3.50 3.70
C LYS A 148 13.90 4.34 4.26
N ILE A 149 12.66 3.99 3.91
CA ILE A 149 11.46 4.62 4.45
C ILE A 149 10.75 3.67 5.40
N HIS A 150 10.21 4.20 6.50
CA HIS A 150 9.43 3.40 7.43
C HIS A 150 8.07 3.05 6.84
N LEU A 151 7.60 1.84 7.17
CA LEU A 151 6.24 1.39 6.88
C LEU A 151 5.35 1.53 8.10
N THR A 152 4.13 1.99 7.89
CA THR A 152 3.03 1.90 8.87
C THR A 152 1.84 1.29 8.15
N GLY A 153 0.85 0.78 8.88
CA GLY A 153 -0.32 0.28 8.17
C GLY A 153 -1.54 -0.02 9.00
N ARG A 154 -2.51 -0.63 8.34
CA ARG A 154 -3.84 -0.94 8.88
C ARG A 154 -4.49 -2.11 8.15
N ASN A 155 -5.54 -2.65 8.75
CA ASN A 155 -6.50 -3.47 8.03
C ASN A 155 -7.53 -2.62 7.24
N THR A 156 -8.14 -3.22 6.23
CA THR A 156 -9.19 -2.61 5.38
C THR A 156 -10.58 -3.04 5.84
N ASP A 157 -10.78 -4.33 6.07
CA ASP A 157 -12.03 -4.92 6.54
C ASP A 157 -11.97 -5.24 8.04
N GLU A 158 -13.12 -5.18 8.71
CA GLU A 158 -13.24 -5.51 10.14
C GLU A 158 -12.93 -7.00 10.37
N ARG A 159 -11.88 -7.32 11.15
CA ARG A 159 -11.48 -8.70 11.49
C ARG A 159 -11.37 -8.87 13.00
N PHE A 160 -12.28 -9.65 13.57
CA PHE A 160 -12.31 -9.94 15.01
C PHE A 160 -12.00 -11.41 15.33
N ASP A 161 -11.98 -12.25 14.31
CA ASP A 161 -11.65 -13.67 14.43
C ASP A 161 -10.14 -13.86 14.63
N LYS A 162 -9.77 -14.96 15.30
CA LYS A 162 -8.37 -15.25 15.62
C LYS A 162 -7.49 -15.40 14.37
N ALA A 163 -8.04 -15.93 13.27
CA ALA A 163 -7.29 -16.15 12.05
C ALA A 163 -6.94 -14.83 11.38
N GLY A 164 -7.91 -13.94 11.19
CA GLY A 164 -7.70 -12.60 10.64
C GLY A 164 -6.73 -11.75 11.48
N LEU A 165 -6.87 -11.77 12.81
CA LEU A 165 -5.94 -11.07 13.71
C LEU A 165 -4.52 -11.65 13.64
N SER A 166 -4.38 -12.97 13.54
CA SER A 166 -3.08 -13.63 13.37
C SER A 166 -2.45 -13.30 12.01
N GLN A 167 -3.27 -13.18 10.97
CA GLN A 167 -2.83 -12.79 9.63
C GLN A 167 -2.31 -11.35 9.62
N ILE A 168 -3.05 -10.41 10.24
CA ILE A 168 -2.59 -9.02 10.42
C ILE A 168 -1.22 -9.01 11.09
N HIS A 169 -1.06 -9.77 12.16
CA HIS A 169 0.21 -9.86 12.87
C HIS A 169 1.34 -10.37 11.97
N ALA A 170 1.14 -11.47 11.23
CA ALA A 170 2.13 -12.02 10.30
C ALA A 170 2.52 -11.04 9.17
N ASN A 171 1.56 -10.21 8.73
CA ASN A 171 1.81 -9.17 7.74
C ASN A 171 2.42 -7.88 8.34
N CYS A 172 2.43 -7.71 9.66
CA CYS A 172 3.07 -6.58 10.33
C CYS A 172 4.52 -6.89 10.77
N TYR A 173 4.77 -8.12 11.19
CA TYR A 173 6.03 -8.54 11.80
C TYR A 173 6.56 -9.81 11.14
N HIS A 174 7.85 -9.81 10.82
CA HIS A 174 8.58 -10.98 10.38
C HIS A 174 9.99 -10.95 10.99
N PRO A 175 10.44 -11.97 11.75
CA PRO A 175 11.70 -11.92 12.51
C PRO A 175 12.94 -11.63 11.66
N GLN A 176 12.89 -11.96 10.37
CA GLN A 176 13.99 -11.81 9.42
C GLN A 176 13.83 -10.61 8.47
N ALA A 177 12.82 -9.76 8.65
CA ALA A 177 12.59 -8.60 7.78
C ALA A 177 12.25 -7.34 8.60
N GLU A 178 12.33 -6.17 7.96
CA GLU A 178 11.93 -4.92 8.60
C GLU A 178 10.43 -4.98 8.95
N SER A 179 10.13 -4.76 10.23
CA SER A 179 8.77 -4.75 10.74
C SER A 179 8.13 -3.38 10.57
N LEU A 180 6.80 -3.33 10.55
CA LEU A 180 6.09 -2.05 10.49
C LEU A 180 6.43 -1.20 11.71
N ARG A 181 6.64 0.09 11.51
CA ARG A 181 6.84 1.07 12.58
C ARG A 181 5.61 1.24 13.46
N SER A 182 4.41 1.08 12.89
CA SER A 182 3.15 1.12 13.63
C SER A 182 2.00 0.47 12.85
N PHE A 183 1.01 -0.01 13.60
CA PHE A 183 -0.25 -0.53 13.08
C PHE A 183 -1.43 0.25 13.65
N THR A 184 -2.43 0.56 12.82
CA THR A 184 -3.67 1.22 13.20
C THR A 184 -4.86 0.33 12.84
N TYR A 185 -5.51 -0.26 13.84
CA TYR A 185 -6.69 -1.09 13.64
C TYR A 185 -7.90 -0.28 13.09
N PHE A 186 -8.60 -0.84 12.11
CA PHE A 186 -9.85 -0.32 11.56
C PHE A 186 -11.00 -1.30 11.80
N ARG A 187 -11.98 -0.97 12.63
CA ARG A 187 -12.12 0.24 13.43
C ARG A 187 -12.72 -0.15 14.78
N MET A 188 -12.46 0.68 15.78
CA MET A 188 -13.18 0.58 17.05
C MET A 188 -14.66 0.87 16.82
N ASN A 189 -15.51 -0.09 17.17
CA ASN A 189 -16.96 -0.04 17.09
C ASN A 189 -17.55 -0.92 18.21
N GLU A 190 -18.87 -0.99 18.34
CA GLU A 190 -19.52 -1.82 19.36
C GLU A 190 -19.17 -3.31 19.26
N LYS A 191 -18.95 -3.83 18.04
CA LYS A 191 -18.67 -5.25 17.81
C LYS A 191 -17.37 -5.68 18.46
N ILE A 192 -16.37 -4.80 18.57
CA ILE A 192 -15.08 -5.14 19.21
C ILE A 192 -15.25 -5.48 20.69
N PHE A 193 -16.29 -4.94 21.34
CA PHE A 193 -16.56 -5.11 22.76
C PHE A 193 -17.53 -6.27 23.06
N SER A 194 -17.93 -7.05 22.04
CA SER A 194 -18.59 -8.33 22.30
C SER A 194 -17.63 -9.26 23.05
N TYR A 195 -18.16 -10.12 23.92
CA TYR A 195 -17.33 -10.99 24.78
C TYR A 195 -16.30 -11.80 23.97
N GLU A 196 -16.72 -12.39 22.85
CA GLU A 196 -15.84 -13.20 22.00
C GLU A 196 -14.78 -12.35 21.30
N ASN A 197 -15.19 -11.24 20.67
CA ASN A 197 -14.27 -10.39 19.90
C ASN A 197 -13.25 -9.71 20.82
N TRP A 198 -13.66 -9.27 22.01
CA TRP A 198 -12.76 -8.67 22.99
C TRP A 198 -11.72 -9.68 23.48
N ASN A 199 -12.14 -10.92 23.74
CA ASN A 199 -11.25 -12.02 24.11
C ASN A 199 -10.25 -12.41 23.01
N ASN A 200 -10.55 -12.12 21.74
CA ASN A 200 -9.60 -12.29 20.63
C ASN A 200 -8.70 -11.06 20.44
N PHE A 201 -9.26 -9.86 20.60
CA PHE A 201 -8.57 -8.60 20.33
C PHE A 201 -7.51 -8.26 21.37
N VAL A 202 -7.76 -8.51 22.66
CA VAL A 202 -6.78 -8.21 23.73
C VAL A 202 -5.47 -8.99 23.54
N PRO A 203 -5.46 -10.32 23.32
CA PRO A 203 -4.24 -11.06 23.00
C PRO A 203 -3.53 -10.54 21.74
N PHE A 204 -4.27 -10.17 20.70
CA PHE A 204 -3.71 -9.57 19.50
C PHE A 204 -2.95 -8.27 19.81
N VAL A 205 -3.54 -7.36 20.59
CA VAL A 205 -2.89 -6.09 21.00
C VAL A 205 -1.64 -6.35 21.83
N ILE A 206 -1.69 -7.30 22.78
CA ILE A 206 -0.53 -7.69 23.58
C ILE A 206 0.60 -8.19 22.69
N LYS A 207 0.27 -9.07 21.74
CA LYS A 207 1.25 -9.64 20.80
C LYS A 207 1.88 -8.55 19.92
N MET A 208 1.07 -7.66 19.37
CA MET A 208 1.54 -6.52 18.58
C MET A 208 2.46 -5.60 19.39
N ARG A 209 2.17 -5.37 20.68
CA ARG A 209 3.02 -4.55 21.55
C ARG A 209 4.40 -5.18 21.78
N THR A 210 4.50 -6.51 21.81
CA THR A 210 5.76 -7.19 22.12
C THR A 210 6.63 -7.44 20.89
N GLU A 211 6.02 -7.55 19.71
CA GLU A 211 6.70 -7.98 18.49
C GLU A 211 6.88 -6.85 17.46
N LEU A 212 6.06 -5.79 17.49
CA LEU A 212 6.18 -4.64 16.59
C LEU A 212 7.10 -3.54 17.14
#